data_AF-A0A819DY73-F1
#
_entry.id   AF-A0A819DY73-F1
#
_cell.length_a   1.000
_cell.length_b   1.000
_cell.length_c   1.000
_cell.angle_alpha   90.00
_cell.angle_beta   90.00
_cell.angle_gamma   90.00
#
_symmetry.space_group_name_H-M   'P 1'
#
loop_
_entity.id
_entity.type
_entity.pdbx_description
1 polymer ?
#
loop_
_entity_poly.entity_id
_entity_poly.type
_entity_poly.pdbx_seq_one_letter_code
_entity_poly.pdbx_strand_id
1 'polypeptide(L)'
;LNYSLFFQCALSKNEQYVKYILQWIENRFTNEQIIVVEYFLSQLSSSNIRFTLEILPYNIHSIISIIEIVIYHLQQSTNTLQIIISYGIYLLQSAEHHPNKQQREIIQRFATNIIKH
;
A
#
# COMPACT_ATOMS: atom_id res chain seq x y z
N LEU A 1 6.65 19.73 2.56
CA LEU A 1 5.29 19.16 2.39
C LEU A 1 5.10 18.03 3.39
N ASN A 2 3.98 17.99 4.12
CA ASN A 2 3.69 16.89 5.04
C ASN A 2 3.04 15.73 4.25
N TYR A 3 3.88 14.85 3.69
CA TYR A 3 3.43 13.72 2.87
C TYR A 3 2.60 12.71 3.67
N SER A 4 2.91 12.51 4.96
CA SER A 4 2.13 11.61 5.83
C SER A 4 0.68 12.06 5.94
N LEU A 5 0.43 13.32 6.30
CA LEU A 5 -0.94 13.85 6.39
C LEU A 5 -1.68 13.78 5.04
N PHE A 6 -0.97 14.08 3.95
CA PHE A 6 -1.53 14.01 2.60
C PHE A 6 -2.03 12.60 2.25
N PHE A 7 -1.19 11.57 2.45
CA PHE A 7 -1.58 10.20 2.16
C PHE A 7 -2.65 9.68 3.11
N GLN A 8 -2.54 9.98 4.41
CA GLN A 8 -3.56 9.61 5.39
C GLN A 8 -4.93 10.18 5.00
N CYS A 9 -4.99 11.46 4.63
CA CYS A 9 -6.20 12.09 4.13
C CYS A 9 -6.74 11.36 2.90
N ALA A 10 -5.91 11.10 1.89
CA ALA A 10 -6.36 10.46 0.66
C ALA A 10 -6.88 9.03 0.87
N LEU A 11 -6.13 8.21 1.61
CA LEU A 11 -6.49 6.82 1.91
C LEU A 11 -7.81 6.74 2.71
N SER A 12 -8.12 7.77 3.50
CA SER A 12 -9.36 7.82 4.30
C SER A 12 -10.63 8.17 3.51
N LYS A 13 -10.51 8.67 2.26
CA LYS A 13 -11.63 9.25 1.51
C LYS A 13 -12.48 8.19 0.80
N ASN A 14 -12.29 8.05 -0.51
CA ASN A 14 -13.03 7.14 -1.36
C ASN A 14 -12.09 6.58 -2.43
N GLU A 15 -12.56 5.58 -3.16
CA GLU A 15 -11.79 4.89 -4.18
C GLU A 15 -11.24 5.83 -5.27
N GLN A 16 -12.00 6.87 -5.66
CA GLN A 16 -11.58 7.82 -6.69
C GLN A 16 -10.34 8.62 -6.25
N TYR A 17 -10.33 9.13 -5.01
CA TYR A 17 -9.17 9.83 -4.46
C TYR A 17 -7.96 8.90 -4.31
N VAL A 18 -8.17 7.64 -3.91
CA VAL A 18 -7.11 6.64 -3.85
C VAL A 18 -6.52 6.40 -5.23
N LYS A 19 -7.34 6.20 -6.26
CA LYS A 19 -6.87 6.05 -7.65
C LYS A 19 -6.04 7.24 -8.11
N TYR A 20 -6.48 8.47 -7.83
CA TYR A 20 -5.72 9.68 -8.17
C TYR A 20 -4.36 9.72 -7.48
N ILE A 21 -4.29 9.33 -6.21
CA ILE A 21 -3.02 9.27 -5.49
C ILE A 21 -2.10 8.20 -6.05
N LEU A 22 -2.61 7.01 -6.36
CA LEU A 22 -1.81 5.93 -6.93
C LEU A 22 -1.22 6.35 -8.29
N GLN A 23 -2.03 6.94 -9.17
CA GLN A 23 -1.56 7.51 -10.44
C GLN A 23 -0.54 8.64 -10.23
N TRP A 24 -0.77 9.50 -9.23
CA TRP A 24 0.16 10.58 -8.90
C TRP A 24 1.51 10.04 -8.40
N ILE A 25 1.51 8.98 -7.61
CA ILE A 25 2.73 8.29 -7.15
C ILE A 25 3.46 7.66 -8.34
N GLU A 26 2.76 6.88 -9.17
CA GLU A 26 3.32 6.26 -10.39
C GLU A 26 4.01 7.29 -11.30
N ASN A 27 3.41 8.48 -11.47
CA ASN A 27 3.97 9.59 -12.25
C ASN A 27 5.14 10.34 -11.57
N ARG A 28 5.29 10.24 -10.25
CA ARG A 28 6.37 10.88 -9.49
C ARG A 28 7.63 10.01 -9.43
N PHE A 29 7.47 8.70 -9.57
CA PHE A 29 8.58 7.76 -9.65
C PHE A 29 9.46 7.96 -10.88
N THR A 30 8.88 8.32 -12.03
CA THR A 30 9.66 8.69 -13.23
C THR A 30 10.60 9.89 -13.00
N ASN A 31 10.42 10.63 -11.90
CA ASN A 31 11.21 11.78 -11.51
C ASN A 31 12.04 11.54 -10.23
N GLU A 32 12.31 10.28 -9.86
CA GLU A 32 13.20 9.86 -8.77
C GLU A 32 12.84 10.35 -7.34
N GLN A 33 11.57 10.68 -7.08
CA GLN A 33 11.13 11.10 -5.73
C GLN A 33 10.83 9.93 -4.79
N ILE A 34 11.80 9.03 -4.63
CA ILE A 34 11.70 7.78 -3.87
C ILE A 34 11.16 8.00 -2.44
N ILE A 35 11.57 9.08 -1.77
CA ILE A 35 11.11 9.44 -0.43
C ILE A 35 9.59 9.56 -0.32
N VAL A 36 8.91 10.01 -1.38
CA VAL A 36 7.44 10.14 -1.41
C VAL A 36 6.78 8.77 -1.25
N VAL A 37 7.42 7.73 -1.77
CA VAL A 37 6.86 6.39 -1.75
C VAL A 37 7.13 5.70 -0.43
N GLU A 38 8.30 5.91 0.17
CA GLU A 38 8.53 5.46 1.54
C GLU A 38 7.50 6.06 2.49
N TYR A 39 7.19 7.35 2.33
CA TYR A 39 6.08 7.97 3.06
C TYR A 39 4.74 7.29 2.74
N PHE A 40 4.41 7.05 1.47
CA PHE A 40 3.17 6.35 1.11
C PHE A 40 3.06 4.97 1.76
N LEU A 41 4.11 4.14 1.64
CA LEU A 41 4.15 2.80 2.22
C LEU A 41 4.03 2.84 3.74
N SER A 42 4.68 3.81 4.41
CA SER A 42 4.56 3.98 5.86
C SER A 42 3.12 4.29 6.30
N GLN A 43 2.31 4.90 5.42
CA GLN A 43 0.92 5.23 5.72
C GLN A 43 -0.05 4.08 5.39
N LEU A 44 0.37 3.08 4.61
CA LEU A 44 -0.49 1.95 4.26
C LEU A 44 -0.85 1.11 5.49
N SER A 45 0.12 0.87 6.39
CA SER A 45 -0.11 0.14 7.64
C SER A 45 -0.92 0.94 8.67
N SER A 46 -0.96 2.27 8.55
CA SER A 46 -1.81 3.15 9.37
C SER A 46 -3.12 3.54 8.67
N SER A 47 -3.44 2.91 7.53
CA SER A 47 -4.68 3.17 6.80
C SER A 47 -5.89 2.69 7.61
N ASN A 48 -7.07 3.24 7.34
CA ASN A 48 -8.26 2.81 8.04
C ASN A 48 -8.75 1.44 7.51
N ILE A 49 -9.50 0.73 8.35
CA ILE A 49 -10.06 -0.59 7.99
C ILE A 49 -10.90 -0.53 6.71
N ARG A 50 -11.58 0.60 6.46
CA ARG A 50 -12.36 0.83 5.25
C ARG A 50 -11.49 0.76 3.99
N PHE A 51 -10.32 1.41 3.98
CA PHE A 51 -9.38 1.31 2.88
C PHE A 51 -9.00 -0.16 2.65
N THR A 52 -8.63 -0.87 3.71
CA THR A 52 -8.16 -2.25 3.62
C THR A 52 -9.22 -3.23 3.12
N LEU A 53 -10.46 -3.09 3.57
CA LEU A 53 -11.52 -4.05 3.23
C LEU A 53 -12.31 -3.66 1.96
N GLU A 54 -12.57 -2.36 1.76
CA GLU A 54 -13.46 -1.91 0.68
C GLU A 54 -12.72 -1.38 -0.54
N ILE A 55 -11.57 -0.72 -0.36
CA ILE A 55 -10.90 0.02 -1.45
C ILE A 55 -9.72 -0.76 -2.02
N LEU A 56 -8.91 -1.35 -1.15
CA LEU A 56 -7.71 -2.09 -1.51
C LEU A 56 -7.97 -3.18 -2.56
N PRO A 57 -9.03 -4.02 -2.48
CA PRO A 57 -9.25 -5.08 -3.46
C PRO A 57 -9.29 -4.60 -4.92
N TYR A 58 -9.75 -3.37 -5.16
CA TYR A 58 -9.84 -2.76 -6.48
C TYR A 58 -8.54 -2.08 -6.95
N ASN A 59 -7.57 -1.91 -6.04
CA ASN A 59 -6.35 -1.13 -6.26
C ASN A 59 -5.06 -1.94 -6.02
N ILE A 60 -5.17 -3.25 -5.78
CA ILE A 60 -4.03 -4.14 -5.51
C ILE A 60 -2.95 -4.06 -6.60
N HIS A 61 -3.33 -4.06 -7.87
CA HIS A 61 -2.36 -4.05 -8.97
C HIS A 61 -1.46 -2.80 -8.94
N SER A 62 -2.03 -1.60 -8.77
CA SER A 62 -1.24 -0.37 -8.64
C SER A 62 -0.34 -0.38 -7.40
N ILE A 63 -0.84 -0.88 -6.26
CA ILE A 63 -0.03 -0.95 -5.05
C ILE A 63 1.11 -1.96 -5.19
N ILE A 64 0.88 -3.11 -5.86
CA ILE A 64 1.93 -4.06 -6.22
C ILE A 64 3.01 -3.37 -7.05
N SER A 65 2.63 -2.67 -8.12
CA SER A 65 3.59 -1.99 -8.98
C SER A 65 4.42 -0.96 -8.22
N ILE A 66 3.79 -0.20 -7.33
CA ILE A 66 4.50 0.75 -6.44
C ILE A 66 5.50 0.03 -5.52
N ILE A 67 5.11 -1.10 -4.92
CA ILE A 67 5.97 -1.89 -4.03
C ILE A 67 7.14 -2.53 -4.82
N GLU A 68 6.88 -3.07 -6.01
CA GLU A 68 7.91 -3.67 -6.87
C GLU A 68 8.95 -2.64 -7.29
N ILE A 69 8.51 -1.44 -7.69
CA ILE A 69 9.40 -0.32 -8.01
C ILE A 69 10.27 0.02 -6.79
N VAL A 70 9.68 0.07 -5.60
CA VAL A 70 10.42 0.31 -4.36
C VAL A 70 11.47 -0.78 -4.12
N ILE A 71 11.09 -2.06 -4.18
CA ILE A 71 12.02 -3.17 -3.93
C ILE A 71 13.20 -3.12 -4.92
N TYR A 72 12.92 -2.81 -6.19
CA TYR A 72 13.93 -2.71 -7.24
C TYR A 72 14.87 -1.51 -7.06
N HIS A 73 14.33 -0.32 -6.76
CA HIS A 73 15.12 0.93 -6.73
C HIS A 73 15.75 1.27 -5.38
N LEU A 74 15.10 0.93 -4.25
CA LEU A 74 15.58 1.28 -2.91
C LEU A 74 16.60 0.28 -2.33
N GLN A 75 17.13 -0.62 -3.16
CA GLN A 75 18.14 -1.62 -2.79
C GLN A 75 17.88 -2.22 -1.40
N GLN A 76 16.73 -2.87 -1.22
CA GLN A 76 16.42 -3.68 -0.02
C GLN A 76 16.90 -3.06 1.32
N SER A 77 16.78 -1.73 1.47
CA SER A 77 17.19 -1.12 2.73
C SER A 77 16.39 -1.79 3.85
N THR A 78 17.04 -2.09 4.97
CA THR A 78 16.39 -2.83 6.08
C THR A 78 15.09 -2.14 6.50
N ASN A 79 15.05 -0.81 6.44
CA ASN A 79 13.85 -0.01 6.74
C ASN A 79 12.72 -0.24 5.71
N THR A 80 13.04 -0.20 4.42
CA THR A 80 12.06 -0.43 3.34
C THR A 80 11.44 -1.82 3.44
N LEU A 81 12.26 -2.86 3.62
CA LEU A 81 11.79 -4.23 3.82
C LEU A 81 10.92 -4.34 5.09
N GLN A 82 11.32 -3.72 6.19
CA GLN A 82 10.55 -3.72 7.42
C GLN A 82 9.18 -3.07 7.25
N ILE A 83 9.07 -1.96 6.53
CA ILE A 83 7.79 -1.30 6.23
C ILE A 83 6.89 -2.22 5.40
N ILE A 84 7.44 -2.84 4.35
CA ILE A 84 6.73 -3.75 3.45
C ILE A 84 6.20 -4.98 4.19
N ILE A 85 7.05 -5.63 5.00
CA ILE A 85 6.67 -6.78 5.82
C ILE A 85 5.61 -6.39 6.85
N SER A 86 5.79 -5.26 7.53
CA SER A 86 4.82 -4.76 8.52
C SER A 86 3.44 -4.51 7.88
N TYR A 87 3.41 -3.97 6.67
CA TYR A 87 2.17 -3.81 5.93
C TYR A 87 1.53 -5.15 5.56
N GLY A 88 2.32 -6.13 5.09
CA GLY A 88 1.82 -7.48 4.83
C GLY A 88 1.19 -8.13 6.08
N ILE A 89 1.83 -8.01 7.24
CA ILE A 89 1.29 -8.53 8.51
C ILE A 89 -0.03 -7.83 8.87
N TYR A 90 -0.08 -6.50 8.76
CA TYR A 90 -1.30 -5.72 8.99
C TYR A 90 -2.47 -6.19 8.09
N LEU A 91 -2.20 -6.46 6.81
CA LEU A 91 -3.21 -6.95 5.88
C LEU A 91 -3.75 -8.33 6.26
N LEU A 92 -2.87 -9.24 6.70
CA LEU A 92 -3.29 -10.58 7.16
C LEU A 92 -4.22 -10.48 8.37
N GLN A 93 -3.86 -9.65 9.35
CA GLN A 93 -4.68 -9.40 10.55
C GLN A 93 -6.03 -8.77 10.19
N SER A 94 -6.02 -7.77 9.31
CA SER A 94 -7.24 -7.05 8.91
C SER A 94 -8.18 -7.93 8.09
N ALA A 95 -7.64 -8.81 7.25
CA ALA A 95 -8.42 -9.70 6.40
C ALA A 95 -9.08 -10.85 7.17
N GLU A 96 -8.56 -11.24 8.33
CA GLU A 96 -9.10 -12.35 9.14
C GLU A 96 -10.61 -12.18 9.43
N HIS A 97 -11.02 -10.94 9.69
CA HIS A 97 -12.41 -10.60 10.01
C HIS A 97 -13.23 -10.10 8.81
N HIS A 98 -12.70 -10.22 7.58
CA HIS A 98 -13.40 -9.74 6.39
C HIS A 98 -14.66 -10.58 6.10
N PRO A 99 -15.87 -9.99 6.00
CA PRO A 99 -17.12 -10.74 5.84
C PRO A 99 -17.24 -11.43 4.46
N ASN A 100 -16.71 -10.80 3.41
CA ASN A 100 -16.63 -11.40 2.08
C ASN A 100 -15.41 -12.34 1.94
N LYS A 101 -15.65 -13.63 1.71
CA LYS A 101 -14.61 -14.66 1.55
C LYS A 101 -13.69 -14.41 0.35
N GLN A 102 -14.22 -13.95 -0.79
CA GLN A 102 -13.41 -13.71 -1.99
C GLN A 102 -12.45 -12.53 -1.78
N GLN A 103 -12.95 -11.42 -1.21
CA GLN A 103 -12.10 -10.27 -0.89
C GLN A 103 -11.05 -10.62 0.17
N ARG A 104 -11.41 -11.43 1.17
CA ARG A 104 -10.46 -11.98 2.14
C ARG A 104 -9.30 -12.72 1.47
N GLU A 105 -9.61 -13.67 0.58
CA GLU A 105 -8.59 -14.46 -0.12
C GLU A 105 -7.69 -13.59 -0.99
N ILE A 106 -8.26 -12.58 -1.65
CA ILE A 106 -7.52 -11.59 -2.44
C ILE A 106 -6.52 -10.82 -1.57
N ILE A 107 -6.97 -10.27 -0.43
CA ILE A 107 -6.11 -9.49 0.48
C ILE A 107 -5.03 -10.39 1.10
N GLN A 108 -5.38 -11.60 1.55
CA GLN A 108 -4.44 -12.55 2.13
C GLN A 108 -3.37 -13.01 1.14
N ARG A 109 -3.77 -13.28 -0.11
CA ARG A 109 -2.81 -13.64 -1.18
C ARG A 109 -1.87 -12.49 -1.48
N PHE A 110 -2.40 -11.27 -1.59
CA PHE A 110 -1.59 -10.06 -1.77
C PHE A 110 -0.59 -9.88 -0.63
N ALA A 111 -1.05 -9.95 0.62
CA ALA A 111 -0.20 -9.84 1.81
C ALA A 111 0.91 -10.89 1.84
N THR A 112 0.58 -12.14 1.53
CA THR A 112 1.54 -13.26 1.48
C THR A 112 2.59 -13.05 0.39
N ASN A 113 2.19 -12.53 -0.78
CA ASN A 113 3.12 -12.24 -1.87
C ASN A 113 4.12 -11.15 -1.48
N ILE A 114 3.64 -10.09 -0.82
CA ILE A 114 4.48 -8.99 -0.35
C ILE A 114 5.51 -9.47 0.68
N ILE A 115 5.11 -10.34 1.63
CA ILE A 115 6.01 -10.85 2.68
C ILE A 115 7.09 -11.79 2.12
N LYS A 116 6.80 -12.48 1.00
CA LYS A 116 7.70 -13.44 0.38
C LYS A 116 8.73 -12.82 -0.56
N HIS A 117 8.58 -11.53 -0.91
CA HIS A 117 9.60 -10.76 -1.61
C HIS A 117 10.73 -10.36 -0.66
#